data_AF-A0A536HC92-F1
#
_entry.id   AF-A0A536HC92-F1
#
_cell.length_a   1.000
_cell.length_b   1.000
_cell.length_c   1.000
_cell.angle_alpha   90.00
_cell.angle_beta   90.00
_cell.angle_gamma   90.00
#
_symmetry.space_group_name_H-M   'P 1'
#
loop_
_entity.id
_entity.type
_entity.pdbx_description
1 polymer ?
#
loop_
_entity_poly.entity_id
_entity_poly.type
_entity_poly.pdbx_seq_one_letter_code
_entity_poly.pdbx_strand_id
1 'polypeptide(L)'
;MRARNPGHGHRLPRRQKPDAAGHARNAPLIAAPPSSPHSVLDQAVRRSVPSLNGWPAGADLPSVLVERTQNPAHGDYSVTLPLKLARTLRRPPMAIASELVEAMSLPPSFGRTSVAAPGFINITLEPAWLQAQLPPIADAGGSWGRSERG
;
A
#
# COMPACT_ATOMS: atom_id res chain seq x y z
N MET A 1 7.94 86.33 3.78
CA MET A 1 6.52 86.46 4.17
C MET A 1 5.92 85.08 4.40
N ARG A 2 5.07 85.01 5.43
CA ARG A 2 4.32 83.90 6.04
C ARG A 2 3.88 82.73 5.14
N ALA A 3 4.17 81.52 5.64
CA ALA A 3 3.28 80.39 5.92
C ALA A 3 2.12 80.03 4.95
N ARG A 4 2.06 78.73 4.63
CA ARG A 4 0.85 77.91 4.84
C ARG A 4 1.22 76.43 5.03
N ASN A 5 0.85 75.91 6.19
CA ASN A 5 0.80 74.50 6.62
C ASN A 5 -0.63 73.97 6.30
N PRO A 6 -1.13 72.80 6.77
CA PRO A 6 -0.63 71.41 6.90
C PRO A 6 -1.60 70.37 6.26
N GLY A 7 -1.29 69.07 6.38
CA GLY A 7 -2.29 67.98 6.34
C GLY A 7 -1.64 66.61 6.45
N HIS A 8 -1.22 66.16 7.65
CA HIS A 8 -1.94 65.19 8.50
C HIS A 8 -2.43 63.93 7.78
N GLY A 9 -1.76 62.81 8.05
CA GLY A 9 -2.21 61.46 7.72
C GLY A 9 -1.50 60.46 8.63
N HIS A 10 -2.27 59.84 9.51
CA HIS A 10 -1.84 59.04 10.65
C HIS A 10 -1.18 57.69 10.30
N ARG A 11 -0.24 57.29 11.17
CA ARG A 11 0.12 55.95 11.67
C ARG A 11 -0.30 54.72 10.85
N LEU A 12 0.66 53.82 10.63
CA LEU A 12 0.59 52.42 11.09
C LEU A 12 2.02 51.85 11.33
N PRO A 13 2.24 50.96 12.33
CA PRO A 13 3.56 50.43 12.67
C PRO A 13 3.89 49.07 12.01
N ARG A 14 5.20 48.89 11.76
CA ARG A 14 6.03 47.67 11.66
C ARG A 14 5.35 46.29 11.51
N ARG A 15 5.73 45.55 10.46
CA ARG A 15 5.95 44.08 10.47
C ARG A 15 7.06 43.76 9.46
N GLN A 16 8.32 43.59 9.89
CA GLN A 16 8.98 42.29 10.08
C GLN A 16 8.56 41.24 9.04
N LYS A 17 9.44 41.01 8.05
CA LYS A 17 9.40 39.81 7.20
C LYS A 17 10.21 38.72 7.91
N PRO A 18 9.61 37.63 8.39
CA PRO A 18 10.35 36.41 8.65
C PRO A 18 10.36 35.53 7.40
N ASP A 19 11.48 34.84 7.29
CA ASP A 19 11.95 33.91 6.28
C ASP A 19 10.98 32.87 5.71
N ALA A 20 11.43 32.37 4.56
CA ALA A 20 10.98 31.16 3.90
C ALA A 20 10.75 29.99 4.87
N ALA A 21 9.61 29.32 4.70
CA ALA A 21 9.28 27.91 4.99
C ALA A 21 7.84 27.82 5.49
N GLY A 22 6.90 27.57 4.58
CA GLY A 22 5.48 27.51 4.96
C GLY A 22 4.53 27.06 3.85
N HIS A 23 4.91 26.06 3.05
CA HIS A 23 3.98 25.38 2.13
C HIS A 23 3.58 23.98 2.62
N ALA A 24 3.50 23.78 3.94
CA ALA A 24 2.76 22.65 4.50
C ALA A 24 1.42 23.19 5.00
N ARG A 25 0.34 23.03 4.20
CA ARG A 25 -1.08 23.03 4.61
C ARG A 25 -2.00 22.87 3.39
N ASN A 26 -2.02 21.63 2.89
CA ASN A 26 -3.13 20.95 2.21
C ASN A 26 -2.53 19.93 1.27
N ALA A 27 -1.92 18.88 1.84
CA ALA A 27 -1.90 17.62 1.11
C ALA A 27 -3.38 17.23 0.95
N PRO A 28 -3.92 17.14 -0.27
CA PRO A 28 -5.25 16.58 -0.44
C PRO A 28 -5.22 15.18 0.17
N LEU A 29 -6.32 14.81 0.82
CA LEU A 29 -6.67 13.42 1.09
C LEU A 29 -6.79 12.71 -0.26
N ILE A 30 -5.66 12.46 -0.93
CA ILE A 30 -5.54 11.37 -1.88
C ILE A 30 -5.87 10.15 -1.05
N ALA A 31 -7.14 9.74 -1.11
CA ALA A 31 -7.56 8.40 -0.78
C ALA A 31 -6.43 7.51 -1.25
N ALA A 32 -5.83 6.76 -0.31
CA ALA A 32 -4.78 5.81 -0.65
C ALA A 32 -5.22 5.11 -1.95
N PRO A 33 -4.34 5.01 -2.96
CA PRO A 33 -4.72 4.41 -4.25
C PRO A 33 -5.48 3.13 -3.96
N PRO A 34 -6.57 2.77 -4.69
CA PRO A 34 -7.28 1.52 -4.43
C PRO A 34 -6.22 0.43 -4.37
N SER A 35 -5.99 -0.09 -3.15
CA SER A 35 -4.79 -0.89 -2.88
C SER A 35 -4.83 -2.03 -3.87
N SER A 36 -3.94 -2.01 -4.87
CA SER A 36 -3.96 -3.02 -5.92
C SER A 36 -3.93 -4.39 -5.24
N PRO A 37 -4.66 -5.41 -5.73
CA PRO A 37 -4.73 -6.70 -5.04
C PRO A 37 -3.36 -7.25 -4.65
N HIS A 38 -2.36 -7.01 -5.52
CA HIS A 38 -0.95 -7.22 -5.24
C HIS A 38 -0.44 -6.58 -3.92
N SER A 39 -0.66 -5.28 -3.72
CA SER A 39 -0.23 -4.56 -2.51
C SER A 39 -0.94 -5.02 -1.23
N VAL A 40 -2.20 -5.45 -1.35
CA VAL A 40 -2.94 -6.01 -0.21
C VAL A 40 -2.38 -7.36 0.17
N LEU A 41 -2.10 -8.23 -0.82
CA LEU A 41 -1.45 -9.51 -0.60
C LEU A 41 -0.06 -9.34 0.01
N ASP A 42 0.76 -8.44 -0.53
CA ASP A 42 2.08 -8.13 0.03
C ASP A 42 1.95 -7.74 1.51
N GLN A 43 1.09 -6.76 1.82
CA GLN A 43 0.93 -6.27 3.18
C GLN A 43 0.37 -7.36 4.12
N ALA A 44 -0.60 -8.16 3.68
CA ALA A 44 -1.18 -9.24 4.47
C ALA A 44 -0.11 -10.29 4.81
N VAL A 45 0.68 -10.70 3.83
CA VAL A 45 1.79 -11.65 4.02
C VAL A 45 2.81 -11.08 5.01
N ARG A 46 3.28 -9.84 4.78
CA ARG A 46 4.30 -9.21 5.63
C ARG A 46 3.88 -9.09 7.09
N ARG A 47 2.60 -8.83 7.36
CA ARG A 47 2.03 -8.78 8.71
C ARG A 47 1.89 -10.15 9.37
N SER A 48 1.73 -11.20 8.56
CA SER A 48 1.43 -12.55 9.05
C SER A 48 2.70 -13.36 9.36
N VAL A 49 3.81 -13.09 8.65
CA VAL A 49 5.06 -13.85 8.84
C VAL A 49 5.61 -13.82 10.28
N PRO A 50 5.64 -12.68 11.00
CA PRO A 50 6.13 -12.66 12.37
C PRO A 50 5.31 -13.51 13.36
N SER A 51 4.07 -13.83 12.99
CA SER A 51 3.17 -14.68 13.79
C SER A 51 3.40 -16.17 13.56
N LEU A 52 4.24 -16.55 12.59
CA LEU A 52 4.52 -17.95 12.28
C LEU A 52 5.34 -18.62 13.38
N ASN A 53 5.00 -19.86 13.67
CA ASN A 53 5.67 -20.66 14.66
C ASN A 53 7.15 -20.90 14.29
N GLY A 54 8.05 -20.59 15.21
CA GLY A 54 9.49 -20.68 15.01
C GLY A 54 10.12 -19.49 14.28
N TRP A 55 9.39 -18.39 14.07
CA TRP A 55 9.95 -17.16 13.54
C TRP A 55 11.06 -16.61 14.47
N PRO A 56 12.29 -16.37 13.97
CA PRO A 56 13.37 -15.91 14.83
C PRO A 56 13.15 -14.46 15.27
N ALA A 57 13.36 -14.18 16.56
CA ALA A 57 13.32 -12.81 17.07
C ALA A 57 14.36 -11.93 16.36
N GLY A 58 13.92 -10.85 15.73
CA GLY A 58 14.78 -9.93 14.98
C GLY A 58 15.21 -10.41 13.60
N ALA A 59 14.64 -11.50 13.06
CA ALA A 59 14.86 -11.88 11.68
C ALA A 59 14.29 -10.85 10.70
N ASP A 60 15.04 -10.58 9.63
CA ASP A 60 14.54 -9.77 8.52
C ASP A 60 13.61 -10.60 7.63
N LEU A 61 12.53 -9.96 7.18
CA LEU A 61 11.56 -10.60 6.31
C LEU A 61 12.13 -10.67 4.88
N PRO A 62 12.34 -11.87 4.31
CA PRO A 62 12.79 -11.96 2.93
C PRO A 62 11.79 -11.33 1.97
N SER A 63 12.25 -10.87 0.81
CA SER A 63 11.39 -10.20 -0.18
C SER A 63 10.18 -11.06 -0.51
N VAL A 64 9.00 -10.52 -0.18
CA VAL A 64 7.70 -11.11 -0.50
C VAL A 64 7.53 -11.04 -2.00
N LEU A 65 7.41 -12.20 -2.63
CA LEU A 65 7.21 -12.32 -4.07
C LEU A 65 5.77 -12.80 -4.28
N VAL A 66 4.94 -11.86 -4.72
CA VAL A 66 3.57 -12.10 -5.16
C VAL A 66 3.55 -11.95 -6.66
N GLU A 67 3.19 -13.02 -7.36
CA GLU A 67 3.20 -13.07 -8.83
C GLU A 67 1.77 -13.23 -9.33
N ARG A 68 1.43 -12.53 -10.41
CA ARG A 68 0.13 -12.74 -11.06
C ARG A 68 0.22 -13.98 -11.94
N THR A 69 -0.64 -14.95 -11.70
CA THR A 69 -0.64 -16.19 -12.48
C THR A 69 -1.47 -16.03 -13.75
N GLN A 70 -0.96 -16.58 -14.87
CA GLN A 70 -1.66 -16.58 -16.16
C GLN A 70 -2.58 -17.79 -16.32
N ASN A 71 -2.38 -18.84 -15.51
CA ASN A 71 -3.19 -20.04 -15.54
C ASN A 71 -4.36 -19.93 -14.54
N PRO A 72 -5.62 -19.89 -14.99
CA PRO A 72 -6.78 -19.77 -14.10
C PRO A 72 -6.90 -20.95 -13.11
N ALA A 73 -6.31 -22.11 -13.41
CA ALA A 73 -6.29 -23.25 -12.48
C ALA A 73 -5.46 -23.00 -11.21
N HIS A 74 -4.57 -22.00 -11.22
CA HIS A 74 -3.75 -21.59 -10.07
C HIS A 74 -4.24 -20.28 -9.45
N GLY A 75 -5.41 -19.77 -9.87
CA GLY A 75 -5.96 -18.50 -9.41
C GLY A 75 -5.33 -17.29 -10.11
N ASP A 76 -5.56 -16.12 -9.51
CA ASP A 76 -5.10 -14.84 -10.05
C ASP A 76 -3.69 -14.48 -9.58
N TYR A 77 -3.35 -14.87 -8.36
CA TYR A 77 -2.05 -14.58 -7.73
C TYR A 77 -1.46 -15.83 -7.09
N SER A 78 -0.13 -15.88 -7.04
CA SER A 78 0.61 -16.90 -6.33
C SER A 78 1.69 -16.27 -5.45
N VAL A 79 1.89 -16.85 -4.26
CA VAL A 79 2.91 -16.42 -3.29
C VAL A 79 3.90 -17.57 -3.09
N THR A 80 5.17 -17.29 -3.37
CA THR A 80 6.29 -18.24 -3.25
C THR A 80 7.05 -18.13 -1.94
N LEU A 81 6.66 -17.20 -1.07
CA LEU A 81 7.33 -16.90 0.19
C LEU A 81 7.54 -18.12 1.12
N PRO A 82 6.58 -19.07 1.26
CA PRO A 82 6.78 -20.24 2.13
C PRO A 82 8.02 -21.07 1.77
N LEU A 83 8.40 -21.12 0.49
CA LEU A 83 9.61 -21.81 0.02
C LEU A 83 10.89 -21.14 0.56
N LYS A 84 10.93 -19.80 0.59
CA LYS A 84 12.05 -19.05 1.17
C LYS A 84 12.09 -19.21 2.69
N LEU A 85 10.93 -19.15 3.33
CA LEU A 85 10.78 -19.30 4.77
C LEU A 85 11.14 -20.70 5.26
N ALA A 86 10.97 -21.74 4.43
CA ALA A 86 11.35 -23.12 4.77
C ALA A 86 12.83 -23.24 5.18
N ARG A 87 13.72 -22.48 4.53
CA ARG A 87 15.15 -22.47 4.88
C ARG A 87 15.42 -21.74 6.19
N THR A 88 14.70 -20.66 6.47
CA THR A 88 14.83 -19.86 7.69
C THR A 88 14.24 -20.58 8.90
N LEU A 89 13.04 -21.14 8.75
CA LEU A 89 12.29 -21.83 9.81
C LEU A 89 12.68 -23.30 9.98
N ARG A 90 13.43 -23.87 9.02
CA ARG A 90 13.76 -25.32 8.94
C ARG A 90 12.51 -26.21 9.03
N ARG A 91 11.42 -25.77 8.42
CA ARG A 91 10.11 -26.45 8.42
C ARG A 91 9.66 -26.81 7.00
N PRO A 92 8.81 -27.83 6.82
CA PRO A 92 8.25 -28.15 5.52
C PRO A 92 7.51 -26.94 4.92
N PRO A 93 7.79 -26.54 3.66
CA PRO A 93 7.16 -25.36 3.07
C PRO A 93 5.63 -25.44 3.00
N MET A 94 5.08 -26.64 2.85
CA MET A 94 3.63 -26.87 2.88
C MET A 94 3.01 -26.53 4.24
N ALA A 95 3.68 -26.88 5.34
CA ALA A 95 3.20 -26.55 6.68
C ALA A 95 3.26 -25.03 6.92
N ILE A 96 4.33 -24.37 6.45
CA ILE A 96 4.45 -22.91 6.51
C ILE A 96 3.37 -22.24 5.65
N ALA A 97 3.09 -22.78 4.46
CA ALA A 97 2.09 -22.20 3.57
C ALA A 97 0.68 -22.28 4.16
N SER A 98 0.30 -23.42 4.76
CA SER A 98 -0.99 -23.56 5.45
C SER A 98 -1.10 -22.58 6.62
N GLU A 99 -0.09 -22.55 7.49
CA GLU A 99 -0.10 -21.64 8.64
C GLU A 99 -0.11 -20.17 8.22
N LEU A 100 0.59 -19.83 7.14
CA LEU A 100 0.57 -18.48 6.60
C LEU A 100 -0.80 -18.12 6.05
N VAL A 101 -1.50 -19.04 5.37
CA VAL A 101 -2.89 -18.81 4.93
C VAL A 101 -3.83 -18.61 6.12
N GLU A 102 -3.65 -19.36 7.20
CA GLU A 102 -4.44 -19.21 8.43
C GLU A 102 -4.15 -17.89 9.17
N ALA A 103 -2.89 -17.45 9.17
CA ALA A 103 -2.46 -16.19 9.77
C ALA A 103 -2.84 -14.96 8.91
N MET A 104 -2.95 -15.13 7.59
CA MET A 104 -3.33 -14.07 6.67
C MET A 104 -4.81 -13.75 6.78
N SER A 105 -5.12 -12.61 7.40
CA SER A 105 -6.44 -12.01 7.29
C SER A 105 -6.57 -11.27 5.96
N LEU A 106 -7.13 -11.96 4.96
CA LEU A 106 -7.46 -11.35 3.68
C LEU A 106 -8.87 -10.75 3.73
N PRO A 107 -9.09 -9.57 3.10
CA PRO A 107 -10.43 -9.01 2.99
C PRO A 107 -11.33 -9.92 2.14
N PRO A 108 -12.66 -9.81 2.29
CA PRO A 108 -13.63 -10.65 1.57
C PRO A 108 -13.56 -10.52 0.04
N SER A 109 -12.83 -9.54 -0.48
CA SER A 109 -12.51 -9.36 -1.89
C SER A 109 -11.62 -10.46 -2.48
N PHE A 110 -10.89 -11.18 -1.64
CA PHE A 110 -10.10 -12.34 -2.02
C PHE A 110 -10.98 -13.58 -1.83
N GLY A 111 -11.35 -14.22 -2.93
CA GLY A 111 -12.35 -15.30 -2.92
C GLY A 111 -11.82 -16.58 -2.26
N ARG A 112 -10.80 -17.21 -2.84
CA ARG A 112 -10.26 -18.48 -2.33
C ARG A 112 -8.74 -18.49 -2.31
N THR A 113 -8.18 -18.97 -1.20
CA THR A 113 -6.77 -19.33 -1.07
C THR A 113 -6.62 -20.85 -1.09
N SER A 114 -5.64 -21.36 -1.83
CA SER A 114 -5.31 -22.78 -1.91
C SER A 114 -3.80 -22.98 -1.80
N VAL A 115 -3.37 -23.99 -1.06
CA VAL A 115 -1.95 -24.33 -0.92
C VAL A 115 -1.61 -25.45 -1.90
N ALA A 116 -0.59 -25.23 -2.73
CA ALA A 116 -0.10 -26.21 -3.70
C ALA A 116 1.34 -26.64 -3.38
N ALA A 117 1.66 -27.92 -3.59
CA ALA A 117 3.03 -28.40 -3.50
C ALA A 117 3.90 -27.74 -4.58
N PRO A 118 5.18 -27.43 -4.34
CA PRO A 118 5.99 -27.66 -3.12
C PRO A 118 5.79 -26.68 -1.94
N GLY A 119 4.87 -25.71 -2.02
CA GLY A 119 4.68 -24.67 -0.99
C GLY A 119 4.24 -23.32 -1.56
N PHE A 120 3.47 -23.34 -2.63
CA PHE A 120 2.88 -22.16 -3.25
C PHE A 120 1.53 -21.87 -2.59
N ILE A 121 1.22 -20.60 -2.38
CA ILE A 121 -0.12 -20.18 -1.98
C ILE A 121 -0.76 -19.50 -3.19
N ASN A 122 -1.79 -20.13 -3.72
CA ASN A 122 -2.57 -19.66 -4.86
C ASN A 122 -3.81 -18.92 -4.35
N ILE A 123 -4.07 -17.73 -4.87
CA ILE A 123 -5.17 -16.86 -4.46
C ILE A 123 -6.01 -16.48 -5.68
N THR A 124 -7.31 -16.71 -5.58
CA THR A 124 -8.32 -16.32 -6.57
C THR A 124 -9.08 -15.10 -6.05
N LEU A 125 -9.24 -14.08 -6.89
CA LEU A 125 -10.04 -12.90 -6.58
C LEU A 125 -11.52 -13.17 -6.84
N GLU A 126 -12.40 -12.54 -6.06
CA GLU A 126 -13.84 -12.64 -6.31
C GLU A 126 -14.27 -11.57 -7.33
N PRO A 127 -14.81 -11.95 -8.51
CA PRO A 127 -15.10 -11.01 -9.59
C PRO A 127 -16.21 -10.01 -9.26
N ALA A 128 -17.09 -10.33 -8.32
CA ALA A 128 -18.15 -9.45 -7.86
C ALA A 128 -17.61 -8.17 -7.18
N TRP A 129 -16.43 -8.24 -6.56
CA TRP A 129 -15.84 -7.12 -5.85
C TRP A 129 -15.00 -6.19 -6.74
N LEU A 130 -14.36 -6.73 -7.79
CA LEU A 130 -13.68 -5.90 -8.81
C LEU A 130 -14.64 -4.87 -9.43
N GLN A 131 -15.93 -5.22 -9.56
CA GLN A 131 -16.96 -4.32 -10.07
C GLN A 131 -17.38 -3.26 -9.04
N ALA A 132 -17.33 -3.56 -7.74
CA ALA A 132 -17.64 -2.61 -6.66
C ALA A 132 -16.50 -1.62 -6.37
N GLN A 133 -15.28 -1.92 -6.85
CA GLN A 133 -14.10 -1.07 -6.71
C GLN A 133 -13.84 -0.14 -7.89
N LEU A 134 -14.58 -0.27 -8.99
CA LEU A 134 -14.57 0.76 -10.02
C LEU A 134 -15.24 2.00 -9.41
N PRO A 135 -14.51 3.10 -9.10
CA PRO A 135 -15.20 4.37 -8.94
C PRO A 135 -16.02 4.60 -10.22
N PRO A 136 -17.24 5.16 -10.14
CA PRO A 136 -17.92 5.58 -11.34
C PRO A 136 -16.94 6.45 -12.13
N ILE A 137 -16.64 6.06 -13.37
CA ILE A 137 -15.67 6.71 -14.29
C ILE A 137 -16.04 8.19 -14.58
N ALA A 138 -17.07 8.73 -13.92
CA ALA A 138 -17.68 10.01 -14.18
C ALA A 138 -16.96 11.25 -13.60
N ASP A 139 -15.91 11.14 -12.77
CA ASP A 139 -15.29 12.35 -12.15
C ASP A 139 -13.76 12.34 -12.03
N ALA A 140 -13.05 11.78 -13.01
CA ALA A 140 -11.59 11.90 -13.08
C ALA A 140 -11.09 12.18 -14.50
N GLY A 141 -11.71 13.16 -15.17
CA GLY A 141 -11.12 13.81 -16.33
C GLY A 141 -9.96 14.69 -15.89
N GLY A 142 -8.71 14.22 -16.02
CA GLY A 142 -7.58 15.16 -16.08
C GLY A 142 -6.21 14.72 -15.58
N SER A 143 -6.03 13.56 -14.94
CA SER A 143 -4.67 13.16 -14.50
C SER A 143 -4.53 11.66 -14.30
N TRP A 144 -4.39 10.92 -15.40
CA TRP A 144 -3.72 9.62 -15.41
C TRP A 144 -2.69 9.66 -16.54
N GLY A 145 -1.39 9.61 -16.19
CA GLY A 145 -0.33 9.65 -17.20
C GLY A 145 1.00 10.29 -16.81
N ARG A 146 1.47 10.22 -15.56
CA ARG A 146 2.88 10.51 -15.25
C ARG A 146 3.53 9.34 -14.51
N SER A 147 4.18 8.48 -15.28
CA SER A 147 5.27 7.64 -14.79
C SER A 147 6.54 8.50 -14.79
N GLU A 148 6.97 8.97 -13.62
CA GLU A 148 8.24 9.67 -13.44
C GLU A 148 9.39 8.68 -13.23
N ARG A 149 9.64 7.84 -14.23
CA ARG A 149 10.98 7.25 -14.43
C ARG A 149 11.79 8.24 -15.27
N GLY A 150 12.44 9.18 -14.58
CA GLY A 150 13.57 9.95 -15.07
C GLY A 150 14.86 9.37 -14.49
#